data_AF-A0AAN8AV91-F1
#
_entry.id   AF-A0AAN8AV91-F1
#
_cell.length_a   1.000
_cell.length_b   1.000
_cell.length_c   1.000
_cell.angle_alpha   90.00
_cell.angle_beta   90.00
_cell.angle_gamma   90.00
#
_symmetry.space_group_name_H-M   'P 1'
#
loop_
_entity.id
_entity.type
_entity.pdbx_description
1 polymer ?
#
loop_
_entity_poly.entity_id
_entity_poly.type
_entity_poly.pdbx_seq_one_letter_code
_entity_poly.pdbx_strand_id
1 'polypeptide(L)'
;MKENTFFLVCFLSLSVSLSAGQEEGSVRLVGGQDNAEGRVEIFLKGVWGTVCNSYWDITDAHVVCRQLHFPGAIEALTTPQFGTGKGKFLMNTVLCTGAEKSLLLCYYSAESPSHCGPSRQAGVRCLKEQINSDLNREYDFDHNTSLSHQLGELFDSGRDCDMNIRVVVHNNTSETICAHSLILSLNSQPDFSNLTIDTTSNCSEHANTFVRYFYTRQIKFTLSSTPCILKMAQDWGVTEVQKEAANLFRQFLPEDPTFQSQSSFYEYAVHIGDEALQEDCIRYLAWNCEALIQSPTWTNLSFALVKALLSRPDLVVRNETFILNGLERWSAAKGKATVPVDLLELIRFPLIPAEDLYTLSGSQYNALKLKGFQFNSLPLKTLLPILREDENVYIPRICMDNPWSTTFNHHKVKIYKDFGFYNRYGEKLNSLTSKIRSPVHNSAYFTSNYMVWKIRVYISLAECSRDGVTCPTLPAVSLKVEEKNQDLPREMAGKIQYSNSLIVLCEGAYVMDVHQFSNGNGENFVSVPRSADQVYPCHSDQFSYKVVIRPHYVTD
;
A
#
# COMPACT_ATOMS: atom_id res chain seq x y z
N MET A 1 -6.99 18.38 70.99
CA MET A 1 -5.97 19.01 70.11
C MET A 1 -6.58 18.97 68.72
N LYS A 2 -7.29 20.02 68.26
CA LYS A 2 -6.74 21.23 67.61
C LYS A 2 -5.77 20.84 66.48
N GLU A 3 -5.86 21.28 65.23
CA GLU A 3 -6.57 22.34 64.51
C GLU A 3 -6.30 22.03 63.00
N ASN A 4 -7.26 22.11 62.08
CA ASN A 4 -7.50 23.22 61.12
C ASN A 4 -6.35 23.42 60.09
N THR A 5 -6.48 23.66 58.78
CA THR A 5 -7.53 24.20 57.87
C THR A 5 -6.91 24.08 56.44
N PHE A 6 -7.57 23.56 55.40
CA PHE A 6 -8.45 24.23 54.42
C PHE A 6 -7.87 25.47 53.69
N PHE A 7 -8.12 25.52 52.37
CA PHE A 7 -8.01 26.61 51.38
C PHE A 7 -6.70 26.81 50.59
N LEU A 8 -6.69 26.45 49.31
CA LEU A 8 -7.09 27.31 48.17
C LEU A 8 -7.15 26.43 46.89
N VAL A 9 -8.33 26.20 46.29
CA VAL A 9 -8.86 26.88 45.07
C VAL A 9 -8.01 26.58 43.81
N CYS A 10 -8.50 26.35 42.60
CA CYS A 10 -9.78 25.99 41.96
C CYS A 10 -9.53 26.26 40.46
N PHE A 11 -10.29 25.60 39.60
CA PHE A 11 -10.57 26.00 38.20
C PHE A 11 -9.48 25.83 37.12
N LEU A 12 -9.85 24.92 36.20
CA LEU A 12 -9.81 25.06 34.74
C LEU A 12 -8.44 25.25 34.09
N SER A 13 -8.00 24.22 33.36
CA SER A 13 -8.33 24.10 31.94
C SER A 13 -7.56 22.96 31.30
N LEU A 14 -8.15 22.45 30.22
CA LEU A 14 -7.67 21.45 29.28
C LEU A 14 -6.14 21.37 29.14
N SER A 15 -5.60 20.15 29.24
CA SER A 15 -4.81 19.53 28.17
C SER A 15 -4.19 18.23 28.68
N VAL A 16 -4.94 17.13 28.63
CA VAL A 16 -4.28 15.92 28.11
C VAL A 16 -4.66 15.88 26.65
N SER A 17 -3.82 16.61 25.93
CA SER A 17 -3.67 16.57 24.50
C SER A 17 -3.80 15.15 24.02
N LEU A 18 -4.65 15.01 23.01
CA LEU A 18 -4.56 14.01 21.97
C LEU A 18 -3.07 13.87 21.57
N SER A 19 -2.34 12.92 22.17
CA SER A 19 -1.13 12.41 21.57
C SER A 19 -1.45 11.01 21.10
N ALA A 20 -1.27 10.80 19.79
CA ALA A 20 -1.27 9.48 19.19
C ALA A 20 -0.47 8.54 20.10
N GLY A 21 -1.14 7.50 20.61
CA GLY A 21 -0.57 6.59 21.60
C GLY A 21 0.69 5.93 21.05
N GLN A 22 1.84 6.47 21.43
CA GLN A 22 3.14 5.91 21.09
C GLN A 22 3.46 4.82 22.11
N GLU A 23 3.79 3.61 21.62
CA GLU A 23 4.00 2.45 22.47
C GLU A 23 5.32 2.55 23.25
N GLU A 24 5.29 2.12 24.52
CA GLU A 24 6.47 2.04 25.40
C GLU A 24 7.57 1.21 24.74
N GLY A 25 8.79 1.75 24.64
CA GLY A 25 9.92 1.10 23.99
C GLY A 25 10.11 1.43 22.51
N SER A 26 9.25 2.28 21.93
CA SER A 26 9.46 2.81 20.59
C SER A 26 10.83 3.48 20.46
N VAL A 27 11.54 3.24 19.36
CA VAL A 27 12.83 3.86 19.07
C VAL A 27 12.68 4.79 17.85
N ARG A 28 13.45 5.87 17.82
CA ARG A 28 13.58 6.74 16.64
C ARG A 28 15.01 7.22 16.45
N LEU A 29 15.36 7.56 15.22
CA LEU A 29 16.63 8.20 14.86
C LEU A 29 16.43 9.69 14.63
N VAL A 30 17.30 10.51 15.20
CA VAL A 30 17.19 11.97 15.12
C VAL A 30 18.52 12.59 14.69
N GLY A 31 18.46 13.56 13.78
CA GLY A 31 19.61 14.37 13.36
C GLY A 31 20.48 13.76 12.27
N GLY A 32 20.10 12.60 11.72
CA GLY A 32 20.70 12.06 10.50
C GLY A 32 20.17 12.73 9.23
N GLN A 33 20.82 12.46 8.10
CA GLN A 33 20.41 13.01 6.80
C GLN A 33 19.13 12.34 6.27
N ASP A 34 18.84 11.13 6.70
CA ASP A 34 17.65 10.35 6.35
C ASP A 34 17.15 9.50 7.54
N ASN A 35 16.22 8.57 7.29
CA ASN A 35 15.63 7.72 8.32
C ASN A 35 16.49 6.51 8.74
N ALA A 36 17.58 6.22 8.02
CA ALA A 36 18.47 5.08 8.26
C ALA A 36 19.67 5.45 9.13
N GLU A 37 19.86 6.71 9.47
CA GLU A 37 20.93 7.15 10.37
C GLU A 37 20.45 8.20 11.36
N GLY A 38 21.11 8.24 12.51
CA GLY A 38 20.84 9.27 13.49
C GLY A 38 21.20 8.86 14.91
N ARG A 39 20.99 9.79 15.83
CA ARG A 39 21.04 9.55 17.27
C ARG A 39 19.86 8.69 17.69
N VAL A 40 20.12 7.69 18.54
CA VAL A 40 19.09 6.79 19.08
C VAL A 40 18.35 7.47 20.25
N GLU A 41 17.05 7.62 20.09
CA GLU A 41 16.13 8.02 21.15
C GLU A 41 15.11 6.91 21.40
N ILE A 42 14.72 6.70 22.66
CA ILE A 42 13.73 5.71 23.08
C ILE A 42 12.59 6.38 23.86
N PHE A 43 11.37 5.87 23.68
CA PHE A 43 10.19 6.30 24.41
C PHE A 43 10.00 5.43 25.66
N LEU A 44 10.17 6.02 26.84
CA LEU A 44 10.01 5.35 28.12
C LEU A 44 9.25 6.25 29.09
N LYS A 45 8.29 5.67 29.83
CA LYS A 45 7.47 6.34 30.85
C LYS A 45 6.78 7.61 30.32
N GLY A 46 6.29 7.55 29.10
CA GLY A 46 5.55 8.65 28.46
C GLY A 46 6.42 9.80 27.94
N VAL A 47 7.75 9.67 27.94
CA VAL A 47 8.68 10.69 27.43
C VAL A 47 9.74 10.10 26.50
N TRP A 48 10.16 10.90 25.53
CA TRP A 48 11.33 10.59 24.70
C TRP A 48 12.61 10.99 25.42
N GLY A 49 13.64 10.16 25.29
CA GLY A 49 14.97 10.48 25.79
C GLY A 49 16.06 9.68 25.11
N THR A 50 17.31 10.04 25.41
CA THR A 50 18.49 9.55 24.69
C THR A 50 19.05 8.28 25.32
N VAL A 51 19.74 7.49 24.50
CA VAL A 51 20.51 6.32 24.94
C VAL A 51 21.98 6.72 25.13
N CYS A 52 22.57 6.34 26.25
CA CYS A 52 23.98 6.62 26.53
C CYS A 52 24.89 5.66 25.75
N ASN A 53 26.06 6.14 25.33
CA ASN A 53 27.04 5.35 24.57
C ASN A 53 27.86 4.35 25.43
N SER A 54 27.59 4.24 26.74
CA SER A 54 28.29 3.32 27.64
C SER A 54 28.08 1.88 27.18
N TYR A 55 29.16 1.22 26.76
CA TYR A 55 29.16 -0.14 26.19
C TYR A 55 28.36 -0.31 24.88
N TRP A 56 27.97 0.80 24.25
CA TRP A 56 27.26 0.79 22.98
C TRP A 56 28.13 0.21 21.87
N ASP A 57 27.70 -0.91 21.29
CA ASP A 57 28.42 -1.60 20.24
C ASP A 57 27.55 -1.91 19.01
N ILE A 58 28.14 -2.59 18.02
CA ILE A 58 27.45 -2.96 16.78
C ILE A 58 26.29 -3.93 17.03
N THR A 59 26.37 -4.73 18.10
CA THR A 59 25.33 -5.69 18.51
C THR A 59 24.08 -4.96 18.96
N ASP A 60 24.23 -3.90 19.76
CA ASP A 60 23.13 -3.03 20.16
C ASP A 60 22.54 -2.27 18.96
N ALA A 61 23.40 -1.79 18.06
CA ALA A 61 22.99 -1.12 16.85
C ALA A 61 22.19 -2.03 15.92
N HIS A 62 22.55 -3.32 15.80
CA HIS A 62 21.75 -4.30 15.05
C HIS A 62 20.35 -4.47 15.63
N VAL A 63 20.19 -4.46 16.95
CA VAL A 63 18.86 -4.49 17.59
C VAL A 63 18.07 -3.25 17.24
N VAL A 64 18.67 -2.05 17.32
CA VAL A 64 18.00 -0.79 16.93
C VAL A 64 17.58 -0.80 15.47
N CYS A 65 18.50 -1.13 14.57
CA CYS A 65 18.24 -1.10 13.14
C CYS A 65 17.13 -2.09 12.77
N ARG A 66 17.14 -3.32 13.32
CA ARG A 66 16.05 -4.27 13.12
C ARG A 66 14.74 -3.84 13.77
N GLN A 67 14.80 -3.22 14.95
CA GLN A 67 13.62 -2.63 15.60
C GLN A 67 13.01 -1.49 14.75
N LEU A 68 13.84 -0.80 13.96
CA LEU A 68 13.45 0.22 12.99
C LEU A 68 13.20 -0.32 11.58
N HIS A 69 13.18 -1.65 11.40
CA HIS A 69 12.91 -2.35 10.15
C HIS A 69 14.01 -2.25 9.07
N PHE A 70 15.25 -2.02 9.48
CA PHE A 70 16.42 -2.19 8.63
C PHE A 70 17.05 -3.58 8.82
N PRO A 71 17.64 -4.18 7.77
CA PRO A 71 18.30 -5.49 7.82
C PRO A 71 19.35 -5.63 8.94
N GLY A 72 20.02 -4.53 9.30
CA GLY A 72 21.01 -4.50 10.36
C GLY A 72 21.69 -3.14 10.46
N ALA A 73 22.69 -3.03 11.31
CA ALA A 73 23.54 -1.86 11.41
C ALA A 73 24.77 -1.98 10.53
N ILE A 74 25.16 -0.89 9.90
CA ILE A 74 26.48 -0.67 9.30
C ILE A 74 27.45 -0.21 10.38
N GLU A 75 26.98 0.67 11.28
CA GLU A 75 27.84 1.36 12.23
C GLU A 75 27.10 1.64 13.53
N ALA A 76 27.80 1.43 14.65
CA ALA A 76 27.43 1.90 15.98
C ALA A 76 28.26 3.13 16.32
N LEU A 77 27.60 4.28 16.48
CA LEU A 77 28.26 5.55 16.74
C LEU A 77 28.24 5.84 18.24
N THR A 78 29.43 6.06 18.80
CA THR A 78 29.63 6.38 20.21
C THR A 78 29.89 7.88 20.45
N THR A 79 29.79 8.71 19.42
CA THR A 79 29.98 10.17 19.51
C THR A 79 28.73 10.89 18.99
N PRO A 80 28.39 12.09 19.50
CA PRO A 80 27.16 12.81 19.14
C PRO A 80 27.28 13.50 17.77
N GLN A 81 27.54 12.74 16.70
CA GLN A 81 27.70 13.26 15.35
C GLN A 81 26.41 13.88 14.79
N PHE A 82 25.25 13.37 15.22
CA PHE A 82 23.92 13.82 14.81
C PHE A 82 23.32 14.90 15.75
N GLY A 83 24.20 15.64 16.42
CA GLY A 83 23.84 16.64 17.42
C GLY A 83 23.47 16.04 18.78
N THR A 84 23.33 16.91 19.78
CA THR A 84 22.99 16.53 21.14
C THR A 84 21.47 16.55 21.34
N GLY A 85 20.91 15.44 21.83
CA GLY A 85 19.48 15.36 22.14
C GLY A 85 19.08 16.35 23.23
N LYS A 86 17.85 16.88 23.12
CA LYS A 86 17.23 17.71 24.14
C LYS A 86 16.34 16.81 25.01
N GLY A 87 16.89 16.25 26.09
CA GLY A 87 16.14 15.34 26.95
C GLY A 87 16.99 14.64 28.01
N LYS A 88 16.33 13.84 28.85
CA LYS A 88 17.01 12.97 29.84
C LYS A 88 17.57 11.72 29.16
N PHE A 89 18.62 11.15 29.75
CA PHE A 89 19.08 9.81 29.38
C PHE A 89 18.16 8.78 30.01
N LEU A 90 17.47 7.97 29.20
CA LEU A 90 16.49 7.00 29.68
C LEU A 90 17.06 5.58 29.75
N MET A 91 18.17 5.31 29.06
CA MET A 91 18.90 4.05 29.10
C MET A 91 20.40 4.27 29.22
N ASN A 92 21.05 3.50 30.09
CA ASN A 92 22.49 3.48 30.27
C ASN A 92 23.02 2.05 30.27
N THR A 93 24.25 1.82 29.80
CA THR A 93 24.88 0.50 29.73
C THR A 93 23.96 -0.52 29.06
N VAL A 94 23.70 -0.32 27.76
CA VAL A 94 22.93 -1.26 26.95
C VAL A 94 23.85 -2.41 26.58
N LEU A 95 23.39 -3.64 26.81
CA LEU A 95 24.11 -4.86 26.49
C LEU A 95 23.12 -5.84 25.85
N CYS A 96 23.00 -5.75 24.54
CA CYS A 96 22.24 -6.70 23.74
C CYS A 96 23.09 -7.94 23.41
N THR A 97 22.45 -9.09 23.28
CA THR A 97 23.03 -10.32 22.71
C THR A 97 22.98 -10.31 21.18
N GLY A 98 22.20 -9.40 20.59
CA GLY A 98 22.02 -9.28 19.15
C GLY A 98 20.89 -10.16 18.62
N ALA A 99 20.15 -10.85 19.49
CA ALA A 99 18.96 -11.63 19.12
C ALA A 99 17.65 -10.93 19.55
N GLU A 100 17.74 -9.86 20.33
CA GLU A 100 16.60 -9.13 20.85
C GLU A 100 15.83 -8.41 19.74
N LYS A 101 14.49 -8.37 19.89
CA LYS A 101 13.59 -7.69 18.95
C LYS A 101 13.46 -6.19 19.23
N SER A 102 13.83 -5.74 20.42
CA SER A 102 13.81 -4.33 20.80
C SER A 102 14.84 -4.04 21.88
N LEU A 103 15.27 -2.77 21.97
CA LEU A 103 16.19 -2.32 23.01
C LEU A 103 15.67 -2.55 24.43
N LEU A 104 14.35 -2.55 24.64
CA LEU A 104 13.75 -2.86 25.94
C LEU A 104 14.01 -4.29 26.42
N LEU A 105 14.30 -5.21 25.50
CA LEU A 105 14.55 -6.61 25.82
C LEU A 105 16.03 -6.90 26.08
N CYS A 106 16.91 -5.94 25.78
CA CYS A 106 18.32 -6.04 26.14
C CYS A 106 18.50 -5.77 27.63
N TYR A 107 19.64 -6.22 28.18
CA TYR A 107 20.02 -5.73 29.50
C TYR A 107 20.36 -4.24 29.40
N TYR A 108 19.78 -3.43 30.27
CA TYR A 108 20.14 -2.03 30.43
C TYR A 108 20.02 -1.60 31.89
N SER A 109 20.86 -0.65 32.28
CA SER A 109 20.73 0.02 33.58
C SER A 109 19.84 1.26 33.46
N ALA A 110 18.96 1.44 34.44
CA ALA A 110 18.19 2.67 34.58
C ALA A 110 19.10 3.85 34.96
N GLU A 111 18.57 5.07 34.78
CA GLU A 111 19.20 6.37 35.06
C GLU A 111 20.19 6.31 36.25
N SER A 112 21.49 6.38 35.96
CA SER A 112 22.53 6.64 36.96
C SER A 112 23.03 8.08 36.75
N PRO A 113 22.85 9.00 37.72
CA PRO A 113 23.07 10.43 37.52
C PRO A 113 24.50 10.89 37.20
N SER A 114 25.52 10.01 37.28
CA SER A 114 26.92 10.46 37.39
C SER A 114 27.80 10.34 36.15
N HIS A 115 27.38 9.72 35.03
CA HIS A 115 28.34 9.38 33.95
C HIS A 115 27.92 9.63 32.48
N CYS A 116 26.68 10.03 32.20
CA CYS A 116 26.20 10.29 30.84
C CYS A 116 25.93 11.78 30.63
N GLY A 117 26.76 12.42 29.80
CA GLY A 117 26.66 13.84 29.45
C GLY A 117 26.33 14.04 27.97
N PRO A 118 26.15 15.29 27.51
CA PRO A 118 25.78 15.60 26.13
C PRO A 118 26.75 15.02 25.08
N SER A 119 28.01 14.79 25.45
CA SER A 119 29.04 14.20 24.59
C SER A 119 29.01 12.66 24.48
N ARG A 120 28.08 11.99 25.16
CA ARG A 120 28.02 10.53 25.32
C ARG A 120 26.68 9.95 24.88
N GLN A 121 26.39 10.03 23.58
CA GLN A 121 25.11 9.61 23.00
C GLN A 121 25.32 8.51 21.98
N ALA A 122 24.46 7.49 22.04
CA ALA A 122 24.44 6.40 21.08
C ALA A 122 23.80 6.88 19.75
N GLY A 123 24.42 6.50 18.65
CA GLY A 123 23.90 6.68 17.30
C GLY A 123 24.06 5.38 16.50
N VAL A 124 23.35 5.30 15.38
CA VAL A 124 23.48 4.19 14.44
C VAL A 124 23.47 4.69 13.01
N ARG A 125 24.09 3.90 12.14
CA ARG A 125 23.79 3.87 10.70
C ARG A 125 23.30 2.48 10.35
N CYS A 126 22.13 2.40 9.75
CA CYS A 126 21.50 1.15 9.37
C CYS A 126 21.79 0.80 7.92
N LEU A 127 21.83 -0.51 7.65
CA LEU A 127 21.87 -1.06 6.30
C LEU A 127 20.55 -0.69 5.61
N LYS A 128 20.62 -0.08 4.44
CA LYS A 128 19.47 0.00 3.54
C LYS A 128 19.45 -1.32 2.78
N GLU A 129 18.34 -2.02 2.82
CA GLU A 129 18.10 -3.12 1.88
C GLU A 129 18.15 -2.51 0.48
N GLN A 130 19.13 -2.92 -0.32
CA GLN A 130 19.22 -2.43 -1.68
C GLN A 130 18.09 -3.08 -2.49
N ILE A 131 17.05 -2.30 -2.78
CA ILE A 131 16.02 -2.57 -3.81
C ILE A 131 16.68 -2.91 -5.18
N ASN A 132 17.98 -2.64 -5.36
CA ASN A 132 18.74 -2.97 -6.56
C ASN A 132 18.87 -4.47 -6.88
N SER A 133 18.67 -5.41 -5.94
CA SER A 133 18.83 -6.83 -6.27
C SER A 133 17.70 -7.40 -7.12
N ASP A 134 16.47 -6.87 -6.98
CA ASP A 134 15.32 -7.34 -7.77
C ASP A 134 15.06 -6.47 -9.02
N LEU A 135 15.34 -5.16 -8.99
CA LEU A 135 15.26 -4.26 -10.16
C LEU A 135 16.21 -4.63 -11.31
N ASN A 136 17.40 -5.16 -10.98
CA ASN A 136 18.43 -5.58 -11.93
C ASN A 136 18.43 -7.09 -12.22
N ARG A 137 17.42 -7.81 -11.71
CA ARG A 137 17.28 -9.23 -12.03
C ARG A 137 16.99 -9.38 -13.52
N GLU A 138 17.90 -10.04 -14.23
CA GLU A 138 17.74 -10.28 -15.66
C GLU A 138 16.73 -11.41 -15.90
N TYR A 139 15.72 -11.14 -16.72
CA TYR A 139 14.77 -12.11 -17.23
C TYR A 139 15.08 -12.40 -18.70
N ASP A 140 15.39 -13.65 -19.01
CA ASP A 140 15.75 -14.09 -20.36
C ASP A 140 14.53 -14.71 -21.04
N PHE A 141 14.13 -14.13 -22.18
CA PHE A 141 13.14 -14.72 -23.06
C PHE A 141 13.82 -15.19 -24.34
N ASP A 142 13.74 -16.50 -24.56
CA ASP A 142 14.33 -17.16 -25.72
C ASP A 142 13.23 -17.81 -26.58
N HIS A 143 13.01 -17.28 -27.78
CA HIS A 143 12.10 -17.86 -28.77
C HIS A 143 12.83 -18.66 -29.86
N ASN A 144 14.10 -18.97 -29.67
CA ASN A 144 14.91 -19.57 -30.72
C ASN A 144 14.53 -21.03 -31.00
N THR A 145 14.61 -21.43 -32.27
CA THR A 145 14.41 -22.81 -32.73
C THR A 145 15.66 -23.42 -33.38
N SER A 146 16.82 -22.75 -33.26
CA SER A 146 18.17 -23.06 -33.79
C SER A 146 18.62 -22.05 -34.85
N LEU A 147 19.91 -21.67 -34.81
CA LEU A 147 20.66 -20.65 -35.58
C LEU A 147 20.75 -19.19 -35.04
N SER A 148 20.30 -18.91 -33.82
CA SER A 148 20.38 -17.55 -33.22
C SER A 148 21.79 -17.04 -32.86
N HIS A 149 22.66 -17.91 -32.34
CA HIS A 149 23.90 -17.47 -31.69
C HIS A 149 24.89 -16.85 -32.69
N GLN A 150 25.06 -17.49 -33.85
CA GLN A 150 25.97 -17.01 -34.90
C GLN A 150 25.48 -15.70 -35.54
N LEU A 151 24.15 -15.50 -35.62
CA LEU A 151 23.57 -14.24 -36.07
C LEU A 151 23.79 -13.12 -35.05
N GLY A 152 23.72 -13.44 -33.74
CA GLY A 152 24.11 -12.52 -32.68
C GLY A 152 25.57 -12.08 -32.80
N GLU A 153 26.50 -13.02 -32.99
CA GLU A 153 27.92 -12.71 -33.21
C GLU A 153 28.17 -11.84 -34.45
N LEU A 154 27.40 -12.05 -35.52
CA LEU A 154 27.47 -11.21 -36.72
C LEU A 154 27.07 -9.77 -36.39
N PHE A 155 25.95 -9.58 -35.69
CA PHE A 155 25.48 -8.26 -35.24
C PHE A 155 26.49 -7.58 -34.32
N ASP A 156 26.98 -8.30 -33.30
CA ASP A 156 27.95 -7.80 -32.34
C ASP A 156 29.29 -7.42 -33.01
N SER A 157 29.61 -8.02 -34.17
CA SER A 157 30.83 -7.71 -34.93
C SER A 157 30.76 -6.42 -35.75
N GLY A 158 29.57 -5.91 -36.06
CA GLY A 158 29.36 -4.68 -36.86
C GLY A 158 29.99 -4.71 -38.25
N ARG A 159 30.24 -5.89 -38.81
CA ARG A 159 30.84 -6.07 -40.14
C ARG A 159 29.76 -6.24 -41.21
N ASP A 160 30.03 -5.73 -42.41
CA ASP A 160 29.24 -5.94 -43.63
C ASP A 160 27.76 -5.51 -43.54
N CYS A 161 27.43 -4.58 -42.64
CA CYS A 161 26.09 -3.99 -42.54
C CYS A 161 25.76 -3.19 -43.80
N ASP A 162 24.53 -3.31 -44.29
CA ASP A 162 23.98 -2.54 -45.41
C ASP A 162 23.01 -1.44 -44.97
N MET A 163 22.74 -1.32 -43.66
CA MET A 163 21.77 -0.41 -43.08
C MET A 163 22.25 0.21 -41.75
N ASN A 164 21.91 1.48 -41.53
CA ASN A 164 22.14 2.19 -40.26
C ASN A 164 20.81 2.71 -39.68
N ILE A 165 20.44 2.22 -38.50
CA ILE A 165 19.26 2.67 -37.76
C ILE A 165 19.66 3.88 -36.90
N ARG A 166 18.91 4.98 -36.98
CA ARG A 166 19.18 6.18 -36.15
C ARG A 166 18.40 6.10 -34.85
N VAL A 167 19.08 6.20 -33.71
CA VAL A 167 18.46 6.33 -32.38
C VAL A 167 18.48 7.81 -32.02
N VAL A 168 17.31 8.44 -31.97
CA VAL A 168 17.16 9.88 -31.69
C VAL A 168 16.85 10.07 -30.21
N VAL A 169 17.80 10.67 -29.50
CA VAL A 169 17.62 11.07 -28.09
C VAL A 169 17.18 12.53 -28.05
N HIS A 170 16.15 12.86 -27.25
CA HIS A 170 15.71 14.25 -27.03
C HIS A 170 16.92 15.17 -26.74
N ASN A 171 17.24 16.08 -27.68
CA ASN A 171 18.44 16.96 -27.83
C ASN A 171 19.50 16.57 -28.90
N ASN A 172 19.08 16.12 -30.09
CA ASN A 172 19.91 16.05 -31.32
C ASN A 172 21.12 15.08 -31.30
N THR A 173 21.38 14.33 -30.23
CA THR A 173 22.36 13.25 -30.27
C THR A 173 21.73 12.03 -30.93
N SER A 174 22.16 11.73 -32.16
CA SER A 174 21.76 10.52 -32.88
C SER A 174 22.85 9.46 -32.77
N GLU A 175 22.58 8.37 -32.07
CA GLU A 175 23.43 7.16 -32.17
C GLU A 175 23.00 6.36 -33.40
N THR A 176 23.92 5.61 -34.01
CA THR A 176 23.62 4.78 -35.18
C THR A 176 23.93 3.32 -34.90
N ILE A 177 22.96 2.45 -35.14
CA ILE A 177 23.13 1.00 -35.00
C ILE A 177 23.32 0.39 -36.40
N CYS A 178 24.43 -0.32 -36.58
CA CYS A 178 24.79 -1.05 -37.78
C CYS A 178 23.94 -2.32 -37.88
N ALA A 179 23.19 -2.51 -38.97
CA ALA A 179 22.28 -3.64 -39.12
C ALA A 179 22.20 -4.15 -40.57
N HIS A 180 21.63 -5.35 -40.72
CA HIS A 180 21.46 -6.07 -41.97
C HIS A 180 19.98 -6.06 -42.38
N SER A 181 19.66 -5.40 -43.49
CA SER A 181 18.30 -5.21 -43.98
C SER A 181 17.56 -6.54 -44.19
N LEU A 182 18.26 -7.54 -44.73
CA LEU A 182 17.71 -8.89 -44.96
C LEU A 182 17.25 -9.53 -43.66
N ILE A 183 18.06 -9.48 -42.60
CA ILE A 183 17.76 -10.12 -41.32
C ILE A 183 16.57 -9.44 -40.64
N LEU A 184 16.50 -8.11 -40.69
CA LEU A 184 15.36 -7.36 -40.14
C LEU A 184 14.06 -7.64 -40.91
N SER A 185 14.13 -7.77 -42.24
CA SER A 185 12.96 -8.03 -43.09
C SER A 185 12.32 -9.41 -42.89
N LEU A 186 13.09 -10.41 -42.46
CA LEU A 186 12.61 -11.78 -42.24
C LEU A 186 11.60 -11.89 -41.08
N ASN A 187 11.54 -10.89 -40.20
CA ASN A 187 10.76 -10.96 -38.96
C ASN A 187 9.41 -10.21 -39.03
N SER A 188 9.01 -9.72 -40.21
CA SER A 188 7.71 -9.08 -40.52
C SER A 188 7.43 -7.73 -39.84
N GLN A 189 7.43 -6.67 -40.66
CA GLN A 189 6.90 -5.29 -40.51
C GLN A 189 7.27 -4.49 -39.25
N PRO A 190 7.91 -3.31 -39.42
CA PRO A 190 7.41 -2.25 -40.30
C PRO A 190 8.26 -1.99 -41.56
N ASP A 191 7.77 -1.10 -42.42
CA ASP A 191 8.46 -0.57 -43.60
C ASP A 191 9.79 0.10 -43.20
N PHE A 192 10.91 -0.53 -43.55
CA PHE A 192 12.23 -0.18 -43.04
C PHE A 192 12.87 1.07 -43.69
N SER A 193 12.11 1.82 -44.49
CA SER A 193 12.64 2.92 -45.30
C SER A 193 13.03 4.18 -44.50
N ASN A 194 12.57 4.33 -43.25
CA ASN A 194 13.00 5.39 -42.31
C ASN A 194 12.84 4.95 -40.84
N LEU A 195 13.62 3.98 -40.34
CA LEU A 195 13.56 3.67 -38.91
C LEU A 195 14.41 4.64 -38.11
N THR A 196 13.72 5.48 -37.37
CA THR A 196 14.26 6.18 -36.21
C THR A 196 13.71 5.51 -34.96
N ILE A 197 14.57 5.26 -33.97
CA ILE A 197 14.13 4.87 -32.63
C ILE A 197 14.13 6.14 -31.78
N ASP A 198 12.94 6.65 -31.44
CA ASP A 198 12.82 7.86 -30.63
C ASP A 198 12.82 7.52 -29.14
N THR A 199 13.98 7.70 -28.50
CA THR A 199 14.21 7.34 -27.10
C THR A 199 14.42 8.56 -26.21
N THR A 200 14.15 8.39 -24.92
CA THR A 200 14.67 9.31 -23.88
C THR A 200 16.15 8.99 -23.60
N SER A 201 16.87 9.88 -22.91
CA SER A 201 18.31 9.68 -22.60
C SER A 201 18.60 8.40 -21.83
N ASN A 202 17.62 7.89 -21.08
CA ASN A 202 17.77 6.69 -20.26
C ASN A 202 17.40 5.41 -21.05
N CYS A 203 16.72 5.54 -22.19
CA CYS A 203 16.26 4.39 -22.98
C CYS A 203 17.18 4.05 -24.16
N SER A 204 18.13 4.93 -24.53
CA SER A 204 19.03 4.70 -25.66
C SER A 204 19.95 3.49 -25.43
N GLU A 205 20.37 3.24 -24.19
CA GLU A 205 21.21 2.10 -23.84
C GLU A 205 20.58 0.73 -24.15
N HIS A 206 19.24 0.66 -24.17
CA HIS A 206 18.52 -0.57 -24.48
C HIS A 206 18.23 -0.76 -25.98
N ALA A 207 18.47 0.25 -26.81
CA ALA A 207 18.19 0.19 -28.25
C ALA A 207 19.02 -0.89 -28.95
N ASN A 208 20.30 -1.05 -28.57
CA ASN A 208 21.17 -2.08 -29.13
C ASN A 208 20.66 -3.49 -28.81
N THR A 209 20.29 -3.72 -27.54
CA THR A 209 19.70 -4.99 -27.08
C THR A 209 18.40 -5.31 -27.79
N PHE A 210 17.56 -4.31 -28.03
CA PHE A 210 16.30 -4.47 -28.77
C PHE A 210 16.53 -4.83 -30.25
N VAL A 211 17.48 -4.19 -30.95
CA VAL A 211 17.78 -4.56 -32.34
C VAL A 211 18.42 -5.95 -32.43
N ARG A 212 19.25 -6.31 -31.44
CA ARG A 212 19.88 -7.64 -31.34
C ARG A 212 18.85 -8.78 -31.26
N TYR A 213 17.66 -8.54 -30.70
CA TYR A 213 16.56 -9.51 -30.65
C TYR A 213 16.18 -10.05 -32.03
N PHE A 214 16.24 -9.25 -33.09
CA PHE A 214 15.88 -9.71 -34.43
C PHE A 214 16.88 -10.74 -35.00
N TYR A 215 18.10 -10.78 -34.46
CA TYR A 215 19.14 -11.74 -34.83
C TYR A 215 19.08 -12.99 -33.96
N THR A 216 18.91 -12.80 -32.66
CA THR A 216 19.02 -13.89 -31.69
C THR A 216 17.68 -14.52 -31.32
N ARG A 217 16.57 -13.83 -31.58
CA ARG A 217 15.25 -14.14 -30.99
C ARG A 217 15.30 -14.29 -29.46
N GLN A 218 16.29 -13.64 -28.83
CA GLN A 218 16.55 -13.63 -27.40
C GLN A 218 16.67 -12.19 -26.93
N ILE A 219 15.94 -11.85 -25.88
CA ILE A 219 16.03 -10.53 -25.25
C ILE A 219 15.99 -10.67 -23.74
N LYS A 220 16.87 -9.90 -23.10
CA LYS A 220 16.95 -9.81 -21.65
C LYS A 220 16.25 -8.54 -21.19
N PHE A 221 15.39 -8.68 -20.18
CA PHE A 221 14.71 -7.57 -19.54
C PHE A 221 15.17 -7.41 -18.09
N THR A 222 15.18 -6.15 -17.65
CA THR A 222 15.25 -5.73 -16.26
C THR A 222 14.03 -4.86 -15.99
N LEU A 223 13.62 -4.70 -14.73
CA LEU A 223 12.45 -3.87 -14.41
C LEU A 223 12.64 -2.42 -14.85
N SER A 224 13.88 -1.92 -14.82
CA SER A 224 14.26 -0.60 -15.32
C SER A 224 14.19 -0.46 -16.84
N SER A 225 14.53 -1.51 -17.59
CA SER A 225 14.61 -1.47 -19.07
C SER A 225 13.29 -1.79 -19.75
N THR A 226 12.40 -2.50 -19.07
CA THR A 226 11.14 -2.96 -19.65
C THR A 226 10.24 -1.83 -20.17
N PRO A 227 10.14 -0.60 -19.58
CA PRO A 227 9.32 0.47 -20.16
C PRO A 227 9.88 0.95 -21.51
N CYS A 228 11.21 1.02 -21.62
CA CYS A 228 11.91 1.42 -22.83
C CYS A 228 11.74 0.37 -23.94
N ILE A 229 11.91 -0.91 -23.60
CA ILE A 229 11.78 -2.01 -24.55
C ILE A 229 10.34 -2.15 -25.05
N LEU A 230 9.34 -1.98 -24.18
CA LEU A 230 7.93 -1.96 -24.60
C LEU A 230 7.63 -0.87 -25.62
N LYS A 231 8.14 0.34 -25.39
CA LYS A 231 7.96 1.46 -26.32
C LYS A 231 8.59 1.14 -27.67
N MET A 232 9.82 0.62 -27.69
CA MET A 232 10.49 0.23 -28.93
C MET A 232 9.77 -0.92 -29.65
N ALA A 233 9.32 -1.93 -28.90
CA ALA A 233 8.52 -3.04 -29.42
C ALA A 233 7.21 -2.54 -30.05
N GLN A 234 6.57 -1.55 -29.44
CA GLN A 234 5.37 -0.90 -29.98
C GLN A 234 5.67 -0.12 -31.27
N ASP A 235 6.67 0.76 -31.26
CA ASP A 235 7.05 1.59 -32.41
C ASP A 235 7.40 0.73 -33.63
N TRP A 236 7.94 -0.48 -33.38
CA TRP A 236 8.33 -1.45 -34.41
C TRP A 236 7.34 -2.60 -34.60
N GLY A 237 6.17 -2.57 -33.96
CA GLY A 237 5.10 -3.57 -34.17
C GLY A 237 5.43 -5.00 -33.73
N VAL A 238 6.39 -5.20 -32.83
CA VAL A 238 6.84 -6.53 -32.37
C VAL A 238 5.92 -7.07 -31.26
N THR A 239 4.83 -7.74 -31.67
CA THR A 239 3.76 -8.19 -30.74
C THR A 239 4.21 -9.23 -29.71
N GLU A 240 5.19 -10.06 -30.03
CA GLU A 240 5.63 -11.15 -29.12
C GLU A 240 6.44 -10.60 -27.94
N VAL A 241 7.44 -9.77 -28.21
CA VAL A 241 8.22 -9.04 -27.18
C VAL A 241 7.28 -8.16 -26.34
N GLN A 242 6.30 -7.53 -26.98
CA GLN A 242 5.29 -6.73 -26.31
C GLN A 242 4.47 -7.55 -25.29
N LYS A 243 3.94 -8.72 -25.67
CA LYS A 243 3.16 -9.57 -24.76
C LYS A 243 3.98 -10.07 -23.58
N GLU A 244 5.23 -10.49 -23.82
CA GLU A 244 6.10 -11.02 -22.78
C GLU A 244 6.56 -9.94 -21.79
N ALA A 245 6.97 -8.78 -22.31
CA ALA A 245 7.32 -7.63 -21.48
C ALA A 245 6.11 -7.14 -20.66
N ALA A 246 4.89 -7.16 -21.23
CA ALA A 246 3.68 -6.83 -20.50
C ALA A 246 3.37 -7.85 -19.39
N ASN A 247 3.55 -9.15 -19.66
CA ASN A 247 3.40 -10.22 -18.67
C ASN A 247 4.41 -10.10 -17.52
N LEU A 248 5.67 -9.75 -17.84
CA LEU A 248 6.69 -9.49 -16.84
C LEU A 248 6.24 -8.33 -15.94
N PHE A 249 5.84 -7.21 -16.52
CA PHE A 249 5.37 -6.06 -15.74
C PHE A 249 4.18 -6.33 -14.84
N ARG A 250 3.21 -7.13 -15.30
CA ARG A 250 2.06 -7.53 -14.46
C ARG A 250 2.53 -8.13 -13.13
N GLN A 251 3.63 -8.87 -13.12
CA GLN A 251 4.18 -9.49 -11.90
C GLN A 251 4.79 -8.44 -10.96
N PHE A 252 5.36 -7.37 -11.49
CA PHE A 252 6.14 -6.38 -10.73
C PHE A 252 5.41 -5.06 -10.46
N LEU A 253 4.14 -4.95 -10.85
CA LEU A 253 3.29 -3.81 -10.47
C LEU A 253 3.35 -3.46 -8.97
N PRO A 254 3.50 -4.41 -8.02
CA PRO A 254 3.63 -4.06 -6.61
C PRO A 254 4.96 -3.46 -6.15
N GLU A 255 6.03 -3.57 -6.94
CA GLU A 255 7.40 -3.25 -6.50
C GLU A 255 7.79 -1.78 -6.63
N ASP A 256 7.03 -0.97 -7.38
CA ASP A 256 7.24 0.47 -7.46
C ASP A 256 6.35 1.21 -6.43
N PRO A 257 6.90 1.65 -5.27
CA PRO A 257 6.15 2.38 -4.26
C PRO A 257 5.81 3.83 -4.68
N THR A 258 6.37 4.31 -5.79
CA THR A 258 6.16 5.69 -6.27
C THR A 258 4.98 5.85 -7.21
N PHE A 259 4.34 4.75 -7.63
CA PHE A 259 3.21 4.71 -8.57
C PHE A 259 3.53 5.22 -10.00
N GLN A 260 4.79 5.49 -10.32
CA GLN A 260 5.21 6.06 -11.60
C GLN A 260 5.15 5.02 -12.72
N SER A 261 5.54 3.79 -12.44
CA SER A 261 5.52 2.68 -13.40
C SER A 261 4.10 2.32 -13.79
N GLN A 262 3.20 2.25 -12.80
CA GLN A 262 1.79 1.88 -12.97
C GLN A 262 1.02 2.94 -13.74
N SER A 263 1.31 4.24 -13.51
CA SER A 263 0.69 5.33 -14.28
C SER A 263 1.17 5.36 -15.74
N SER A 264 2.48 5.23 -15.96
CA SER A 264 3.07 5.18 -17.31
C SER A 264 2.54 3.98 -18.10
N PHE A 265 2.38 2.83 -17.43
CA PHE A 265 1.92 1.60 -18.07
C PHE A 265 0.42 1.59 -18.36
N TYR A 266 -0.38 2.25 -17.53
CA TYR A 266 -1.77 2.51 -17.86
C TYR A 266 -1.89 3.34 -19.15
N GLU A 267 -1.09 4.40 -19.29
CA GLU A 267 -1.10 5.22 -20.52
C GLU A 267 -0.70 4.38 -21.75
N TYR A 268 0.32 3.56 -21.62
CA TYR A 268 0.71 2.58 -22.64
C TYR A 268 -0.44 1.63 -23.02
N ALA A 269 -1.09 1.02 -22.03
CA ALA A 269 -2.18 0.07 -22.25
C ALA A 269 -3.39 0.73 -22.94
N VAL A 270 -3.67 2.00 -22.63
CA VAL A 270 -4.67 2.83 -23.34
C VAL A 270 -4.30 3.05 -24.80
N HIS A 271 -3.02 3.31 -25.10
CA HIS A 271 -2.56 3.53 -26.47
C HIS A 271 -2.69 2.30 -27.36
N ILE A 272 -2.50 1.10 -26.80
CA ILE A 272 -2.57 -0.17 -27.54
C ILE A 272 -3.99 -0.74 -27.58
N GLY A 273 -4.86 -0.29 -26.69
CA GLY A 273 -6.19 -0.89 -26.51
C GLY A 273 -6.14 -2.26 -25.83
N ASP A 274 -5.12 -2.54 -25.03
CA ASP A 274 -5.11 -3.74 -24.16
C ASP A 274 -5.97 -3.47 -22.92
N GLU A 275 -7.26 -3.79 -23.02
CA GLU A 275 -8.24 -3.58 -21.94
C GLU A 275 -7.91 -4.39 -20.69
N ALA A 276 -7.35 -5.59 -20.83
CA ALA A 276 -7.01 -6.45 -19.70
C ALA A 276 -5.88 -5.82 -18.86
N LEU A 277 -4.87 -5.30 -19.54
CA LEU A 277 -3.76 -4.61 -18.91
C LEU A 277 -4.17 -3.27 -18.29
N GLN A 278 -5.04 -2.52 -18.95
CA GLN A 278 -5.62 -1.30 -18.39
C GLN A 278 -6.34 -1.60 -17.07
N GLU A 279 -7.18 -2.64 -17.05
CA GLU A 279 -7.91 -3.07 -15.85
C GLU A 279 -6.94 -3.48 -14.73
N ASP A 280 -5.88 -4.23 -15.04
CA ASP A 280 -4.85 -4.61 -14.06
C ASP A 280 -4.17 -3.38 -13.45
N CYS A 281 -3.78 -2.39 -14.25
CA CYS A 281 -3.13 -1.18 -13.75
C CYS A 281 -4.07 -0.35 -12.88
N ILE A 282 -5.29 -0.07 -13.37
CA ILE A 282 -6.25 0.74 -12.60
C ILE A 282 -6.63 0.01 -11.31
N ARG A 283 -6.83 -1.30 -11.35
CA ARG A 283 -7.18 -2.10 -10.17
C ARG A 283 -6.11 -1.99 -9.08
N TYR A 284 -4.84 -2.14 -9.43
CA TYR A 284 -3.74 -1.94 -8.48
C TYR A 284 -3.73 -0.52 -7.88
N LEU A 285 -3.87 0.50 -8.73
CA LEU A 285 -3.94 1.90 -8.30
C LEU A 285 -5.16 2.17 -7.42
N ALA A 286 -6.29 1.53 -7.70
CA ALA A 286 -7.54 1.69 -6.96
C ALA A 286 -7.44 1.10 -5.55
N TRP A 287 -6.75 -0.03 -5.39
CA TRP A 287 -6.51 -0.64 -4.10
C TRP A 287 -5.48 0.11 -3.26
N ASN A 288 -4.53 0.79 -3.90
CA ASN A 288 -3.51 1.61 -3.23
C ASN A 288 -3.82 3.12 -3.31
N CYS A 289 -5.09 3.49 -3.48
CA CYS A 289 -5.50 4.86 -3.76
C CYS A 289 -5.14 5.84 -2.62
N GLU A 290 -5.19 5.42 -1.36
CA GLU A 290 -4.80 6.29 -0.23
C GLU A 290 -3.33 6.70 -0.33
N ALA A 291 -2.44 5.73 -0.57
CA ALA A 291 -1.01 5.99 -0.76
C ALA A 291 -0.76 6.79 -2.05
N LEU A 292 -1.49 6.48 -3.12
CA LEU A 292 -1.42 7.21 -4.38
C LEU A 292 -1.75 8.69 -4.20
N ILE A 293 -2.87 9.05 -3.56
CA ILE A 293 -3.29 10.45 -3.35
C ILE A 293 -2.26 11.24 -2.53
N GLN A 294 -1.57 10.59 -1.60
CA GLN A 294 -0.51 11.20 -0.80
C GLN A 294 0.77 11.41 -1.62
N SER A 295 1.07 10.50 -2.54
CA SER A 295 2.25 10.52 -3.40
C SER A 295 2.37 11.79 -4.27
N PRO A 296 3.58 12.18 -4.70
CA PRO A 296 3.77 13.27 -5.65
C PRO A 296 3.20 12.95 -7.04
N THR A 297 3.12 11.68 -7.41
CA THR A 297 2.65 11.20 -8.71
C THR A 297 1.19 11.56 -8.96
N TRP A 298 0.36 11.61 -7.89
CA TRP A 298 -1.05 11.99 -7.97
C TRP A 298 -1.28 13.26 -8.78
N THR A 299 -0.53 14.32 -8.49
CA THR A 299 -0.69 15.61 -9.17
C THR A 299 -0.33 15.59 -10.66
N ASN A 300 0.45 14.61 -11.10
CA ASN A 300 0.84 14.48 -12.50
C ASN A 300 -0.14 13.64 -13.32
N LEU A 301 -0.97 12.81 -12.68
CA LEU A 301 -1.89 11.89 -13.38
C LEU A 301 -2.77 12.58 -14.43
N SER A 302 -3.02 11.85 -15.52
CA SER A 302 -3.90 12.27 -16.60
C SER A 302 -5.37 12.31 -16.14
N PHE A 303 -6.17 13.21 -16.74
CA PHE A 303 -7.60 13.32 -16.42
C PHE A 303 -8.35 12.01 -16.67
N ALA A 304 -8.01 11.29 -17.74
CA ALA A 304 -8.62 10.01 -18.09
C ALA A 304 -8.38 8.94 -17.01
N LEU A 305 -7.16 8.85 -16.49
CA LEU A 305 -6.82 7.91 -15.42
C LEU A 305 -7.55 8.26 -14.12
N VAL A 306 -7.59 9.53 -13.73
CA VAL A 306 -8.33 9.96 -12.52
C VAL A 306 -9.83 9.64 -12.66
N LYS A 307 -10.43 9.91 -13.84
CA LYS A 307 -11.83 9.57 -14.12
C LYS A 307 -12.08 8.06 -14.03
N ALA A 308 -11.20 7.25 -14.63
CA ALA A 308 -11.30 5.80 -14.59
C ALA A 308 -11.20 5.27 -13.15
N LEU A 309 -10.27 5.79 -12.35
CA LEU A 309 -10.07 5.42 -10.96
C LEU A 309 -11.31 5.71 -10.10
N LEU A 310 -11.87 6.92 -10.21
CA LEU A 310 -13.04 7.33 -9.41
C LEU A 310 -14.33 6.60 -9.79
N SER A 311 -14.44 6.16 -11.04
CA SER A 311 -15.62 5.41 -11.51
C SER A 311 -15.76 4.03 -10.86
N ARG A 312 -14.68 3.52 -10.24
CA ARG A 312 -14.65 2.17 -9.67
C ARG A 312 -15.37 2.04 -8.33
N PRO A 313 -16.12 0.96 -8.08
CA PRO A 313 -16.80 0.72 -6.81
C PRO A 313 -15.92 0.08 -5.72
N ASP A 314 -14.77 -0.49 -6.08
CA ASP A 314 -13.83 -1.22 -5.22
C ASP A 314 -12.63 -0.36 -4.77
N LEU A 315 -12.71 0.95 -4.95
CA LEU A 315 -11.68 1.89 -4.50
C LEU A 315 -11.47 1.77 -2.98
N VAL A 316 -10.20 1.69 -2.57
CA VAL A 316 -9.80 1.55 -1.18
C VAL A 316 -9.40 2.91 -0.63
N VAL A 317 -10.22 3.47 0.25
CA VAL A 317 -10.01 4.80 0.84
C VAL A 317 -10.58 4.89 2.25
N ARG A 318 -10.05 5.82 3.06
CA ARG A 318 -10.60 6.17 4.37
C ARG A 318 -12.06 6.61 4.29
N ASN A 319 -12.33 7.65 3.49
CA ASN A 319 -13.64 8.24 3.30
C ASN A 319 -13.68 9.03 1.97
N GLU A 320 -14.89 9.42 1.54
CA GLU A 320 -15.06 10.26 0.35
C GLU A 320 -14.47 11.66 0.52
N THR A 321 -14.43 12.18 1.76
CA THR A 321 -13.78 13.47 2.07
C THR A 321 -12.31 13.47 1.66
N PHE A 322 -11.60 12.36 1.89
CA PHE A 322 -10.20 12.21 1.53
C PHE A 322 -9.99 12.26 0.02
N ILE A 323 -10.88 11.63 -0.76
CA ILE A 323 -10.85 11.68 -2.22
C ILE A 323 -11.08 13.12 -2.69
N LEU A 324 -12.09 13.81 -2.13
CA LEU A 324 -12.42 15.18 -2.50
C LEU A 324 -11.23 16.13 -2.26
N ASN A 325 -10.59 16.05 -1.09
CA ASN A 325 -9.37 16.81 -0.78
C ASN A 325 -8.22 16.48 -1.75
N GLY A 326 -8.09 15.20 -2.12
CA GLY A 326 -7.15 14.75 -3.13
C GLY A 326 -7.42 15.38 -4.50
N LEU A 327 -8.68 15.45 -4.93
CA LEU A 327 -9.05 16.08 -6.20
C LEU A 327 -8.83 17.58 -6.22
N GLU A 328 -9.07 18.27 -5.11
CA GLU A 328 -8.76 19.70 -4.99
C GLU A 328 -7.25 19.95 -5.15
N ARG A 329 -6.40 19.10 -4.53
CA ARG A 329 -4.94 19.13 -4.72
C ARG A 329 -4.53 18.86 -6.17
N TRP A 330 -5.15 17.88 -6.83
CA TRP A 330 -4.90 17.56 -8.24
C TRP A 330 -5.29 18.73 -9.16
N SER A 331 -6.48 19.30 -8.95
CA SER A 331 -6.99 20.43 -9.73
C SER A 331 -6.10 21.67 -9.59
N ALA A 332 -5.67 21.96 -8.35
CA ALA A 332 -4.76 23.07 -8.07
C ALA A 332 -3.42 22.90 -8.78
N ALA A 333 -2.86 21.68 -8.81
CA ALA A 333 -1.62 21.39 -9.52
C ALA A 333 -1.74 21.51 -11.05
N LYS A 334 -2.92 21.22 -11.62
CA LYS A 334 -3.22 21.45 -13.04
C LYS A 334 -3.57 22.91 -13.37
N GLY A 335 -3.47 23.83 -12.39
CA GLY A 335 -3.76 25.26 -12.57
C GLY A 335 -5.25 25.60 -12.69
N LYS A 336 -6.15 24.67 -12.33
CA LYS A 336 -7.60 24.89 -12.36
C LYS A 336 -8.09 25.34 -10.98
N ALA A 337 -8.77 26.49 -10.93
CA ALA A 337 -9.34 27.04 -9.71
C ALA A 337 -10.46 26.19 -9.10
N THR A 338 -11.12 25.37 -9.92
CA THR A 338 -12.22 24.50 -9.49
C THR A 338 -12.08 23.10 -10.07
N VAL A 339 -12.54 22.10 -9.31
CA VAL A 339 -12.58 20.70 -9.74
C VAL A 339 -13.58 20.57 -10.91
N PRO A 340 -13.23 19.87 -12.00
CA PRO A 340 -14.14 19.63 -13.12
C PRO A 340 -15.44 18.94 -12.68
N VAL A 341 -16.58 19.37 -13.23
CA VAL A 341 -17.91 18.84 -12.91
C VAL A 341 -17.99 17.32 -13.12
N ASP A 342 -17.43 16.83 -14.24
CA ASP A 342 -17.34 15.39 -14.56
C ASP A 342 -16.69 14.54 -13.46
N LEU A 343 -15.75 15.09 -12.69
CA LEU A 343 -15.09 14.38 -11.60
C LEU A 343 -15.88 14.52 -10.29
N LEU A 344 -16.56 15.65 -10.09
CA LEU A 344 -17.41 15.88 -8.92
C LEU A 344 -18.63 14.97 -8.89
N GLU A 345 -19.18 14.62 -10.06
CA GLU A 345 -20.30 13.68 -10.17
C GLU A 345 -19.93 12.24 -9.75
N LEU A 346 -18.63 11.90 -9.80
CA LEU A 346 -18.13 10.59 -9.39
C LEU A 346 -17.86 10.48 -7.88
N ILE A 347 -17.90 11.61 -7.16
CA ILE A 347 -17.76 11.65 -5.70
C ILE A 347 -19.09 11.36 -5.03
N ARG A 348 -19.08 10.46 -4.06
CA ARG A 348 -20.30 10.04 -3.38
C ARG A 348 -20.60 10.95 -2.20
N PHE A 349 -21.10 12.16 -2.49
CA PHE A 349 -21.49 13.15 -1.47
C PHE A 349 -22.42 12.62 -0.36
N PRO A 350 -23.36 11.69 -0.62
CA PRO A 350 -24.13 11.04 0.45
C PRO A 350 -23.28 10.38 1.54
N LEU A 351 -22.09 9.91 1.19
CA LEU A 351 -21.20 9.20 2.11
C LEU A 351 -20.16 10.09 2.78
N ILE A 352 -20.18 11.40 2.51
CA ILE A 352 -19.39 12.39 3.23
C ILE A 352 -20.10 12.70 4.57
N PRO A 353 -19.38 12.70 5.71
CA PRO A 353 -19.95 13.10 7.00
C PRO A 353 -20.58 14.49 6.95
N ALA A 354 -21.67 14.69 7.69
CA ALA A 354 -22.37 15.98 7.73
C ALA A 354 -21.47 17.15 8.20
N GLU A 355 -20.51 16.86 9.08
CA GLU A 355 -19.52 17.83 9.57
C GLU A 355 -18.61 18.31 8.43
N ASP A 356 -18.04 17.37 7.67
CA ASP A 356 -17.19 17.67 6.52
C ASP A 356 -17.97 18.42 5.43
N LEU A 357 -19.22 18.00 5.14
CA LEU A 357 -20.10 18.68 4.18
C LEU A 357 -20.34 20.15 4.56
N TYR A 358 -20.44 20.47 5.85
CA TYR A 358 -20.64 21.83 6.32
C TYR A 358 -19.42 22.72 6.00
N THR A 359 -18.21 22.18 6.11
CA THR A 359 -16.95 22.93 5.86
C THR A 359 -16.74 23.30 4.39
N LEU A 360 -17.35 22.56 3.45
CA LEU A 360 -17.22 22.81 2.02
C LEU A 360 -17.85 24.16 1.63
N SER A 361 -17.05 25.04 1.03
CA SER A 361 -17.47 26.35 0.53
C SER A 361 -17.33 26.42 -0.99
N GLY A 362 -18.36 26.91 -1.67
CA GLY A 362 -18.38 27.01 -3.15
C GLY A 362 -19.76 26.71 -3.72
N SER A 363 -20.23 27.54 -4.67
CA SER A 363 -21.55 27.41 -5.29
C SER A 363 -21.72 26.09 -6.06
N GLN A 364 -20.63 25.57 -6.62
CA GLN A 364 -20.60 24.29 -7.35
C GLN A 364 -20.99 23.08 -6.48
N TYR A 365 -20.80 23.17 -5.16
CA TYR A 365 -21.11 22.07 -4.24
C TYR A 365 -22.55 22.12 -3.71
N ASN A 366 -23.32 23.19 -3.92
CA ASN A 366 -24.60 23.40 -3.24
C ASN A 366 -25.62 22.27 -3.47
N ALA A 367 -25.80 21.84 -4.72
CA ALA A 367 -26.73 20.75 -5.05
C ALA A 367 -26.27 19.40 -4.48
N LEU A 368 -24.96 19.14 -4.53
CA LEU A 368 -24.34 17.91 -4.04
C LEU A 368 -24.36 17.84 -2.50
N LYS A 369 -24.12 18.97 -1.82
CA LYS A 369 -24.27 19.12 -0.36
C LYS A 369 -25.68 18.80 0.09
N LEU A 370 -26.70 19.27 -0.63
CA LEU A 370 -28.10 18.98 -0.29
C LEU A 370 -28.37 17.48 -0.28
N LYS A 371 -27.93 16.75 -1.33
CA LYS A 371 -28.02 15.28 -1.38
C LYS A 371 -27.30 14.62 -0.19
N GLY A 372 -26.10 15.11 0.13
CA GLY A 372 -25.31 14.68 1.28
C GLY A 372 -26.05 14.83 2.61
N PHE A 373 -26.61 16.00 2.87
CA PHE A 373 -27.37 16.26 4.10
C PHE A 373 -28.67 15.45 4.18
N GLN A 374 -29.37 15.27 3.06
CA GLN A 374 -30.58 14.45 3.01
C GLN A 374 -30.30 13.00 3.44
N PHE A 375 -29.25 12.38 2.91
CA PHE A 375 -28.88 11.01 3.29
C PHE A 375 -28.40 10.91 4.75
N ASN A 376 -27.69 11.93 5.24
CA ASN A 376 -27.18 11.93 6.61
C ASN A 376 -28.26 12.12 7.69
N SER A 377 -29.38 12.78 7.35
CA SER A 377 -30.39 13.23 8.32
C SER A 377 -31.73 12.51 8.25
N LEU A 378 -32.10 11.95 7.09
CA LEU A 378 -33.41 11.33 6.90
C LEU A 378 -33.43 9.85 7.36
N PRO A 379 -34.58 9.38 7.87
CA PRO A 379 -34.74 7.96 8.17
C PRO A 379 -34.74 7.13 6.88
N LEU A 380 -34.20 5.90 6.96
CA LEU A 380 -34.02 5.02 5.80
C LEU A 380 -35.31 4.79 4.99
N LYS A 381 -36.48 4.76 5.65
CA LYS A 381 -37.80 4.62 4.99
C LYS A 381 -38.06 5.69 3.93
N THR A 382 -37.69 6.93 4.23
CA THR A 382 -37.84 8.06 3.31
C THR A 382 -36.78 8.02 2.20
N LEU A 383 -35.65 7.37 2.45
CA LEU A 383 -34.57 7.19 1.48
C LEU A 383 -34.80 6.01 0.54
N LEU A 384 -35.58 5.00 0.90
CA LEU A 384 -35.82 3.80 0.07
C LEU A 384 -36.20 4.08 -1.40
N PRO A 385 -37.08 5.05 -1.72
CA PRO A 385 -37.38 5.39 -3.11
C PRO A 385 -36.16 5.96 -3.85
N ILE A 386 -35.36 6.78 -3.16
CA ILE A 386 -34.16 7.43 -3.71
C ILE A 386 -33.03 6.40 -3.92
N LEU A 387 -32.92 5.42 -3.02
CA LEU A 387 -31.93 4.33 -3.12
C LEU A 387 -32.14 3.44 -4.34
N ARG A 388 -33.37 3.32 -4.86
CA ARG A 388 -33.68 2.53 -6.07
C ARG A 388 -33.21 3.17 -7.37
N GLU A 389 -33.10 4.50 -7.41
CA GLU A 389 -32.79 5.22 -8.64
C GLU A 389 -31.28 5.21 -8.96
N ASP A 390 -30.42 5.20 -7.94
CA ASP A 390 -28.98 5.44 -8.11
C ASP A 390 -28.11 4.64 -7.11
N GLU A 391 -28.19 3.30 -7.16
CA GLU A 391 -27.59 2.39 -6.17
C GLU A 391 -26.09 2.65 -5.93
N ASN A 392 -25.33 2.96 -6.98
CA ASN A 392 -23.87 3.14 -6.89
C ASN A 392 -23.43 4.36 -6.06
N VAL A 393 -24.27 5.39 -5.97
CA VAL A 393 -23.96 6.63 -5.23
C VAL A 393 -24.11 6.42 -3.73
N TYR A 394 -24.96 5.49 -3.31
CA TYR A 394 -25.27 5.25 -1.91
C TYR A 394 -24.46 4.10 -1.31
N ILE A 395 -23.75 3.30 -2.11
CA ILE A 395 -22.93 2.21 -1.58
C ILE A 395 -21.55 2.77 -1.16
N PRO A 396 -21.10 2.57 0.09
CA PRO A 396 -19.77 3.02 0.53
C PRO A 396 -18.65 2.38 -0.28
N ARG A 397 -17.53 3.07 -0.48
CA ARG A 397 -16.28 2.45 -0.98
C ARG A 397 -15.67 1.51 0.06
N ILE A 398 -14.59 0.81 -0.26
CA ILE A 398 -13.94 -0.11 0.68
C ILE A 398 -13.21 0.71 1.75
N CYS A 399 -13.81 0.81 2.94
CA CYS A 399 -13.26 1.57 4.07
C CYS A 399 -12.29 0.71 4.88
N MET A 400 -11.06 1.19 5.03
CA MET A 400 -9.97 0.49 5.71
C MET A 400 -9.73 0.93 7.13
N ASP A 401 -10.46 1.92 7.62
CA ASP A 401 -10.25 2.38 8.99
C ASP A 401 -11.17 1.66 9.97
N ASN A 402 -10.78 1.69 11.24
CA ASN A 402 -11.70 1.34 12.32
C ASN A 402 -12.87 2.34 12.26
N PRO A 403 -14.12 1.90 12.46
CA PRO A 403 -14.57 0.59 12.96
C PRO A 403 -14.94 -0.46 11.88
N TRP A 404 -14.69 -0.18 10.60
CA TRP A 404 -15.18 -1.00 9.47
C TRP A 404 -14.27 -2.15 9.08
N SER A 405 -13.06 -2.22 9.65
CA SER A 405 -12.11 -3.28 9.34
C SER A 405 -11.31 -3.72 10.56
N THR A 406 -10.67 -4.89 10.46
CA THR A 406 -9.61 -5.30 11.39
C THR A 406 -8.51 -6.03 10.65
N THR A 407 -7.28 -5.86 11.13
CA THR A 407 -6.11 -6.53 10.57
C THR A 407 -5.61 -7.60 11.54
N PHE A 408 -5.26 -8.76 11.02
CA PHE A 408 -4.50 -9.76 11.73
C PHE A 408 -3.18 -10.04 10.98
N ASN A 409 -2.09 -9.99 11.74
CA ASN A 409 -0.73 -10.11 11.22
C ASN A 409 -0.37 -11.60 11.05
N HIS A 410 0.30 -11.97 9.96
CA HIS A 410 0.83 -13.31 9.73
C HIS A 410 1.69 -13.81 10.89
N HIS A 411 2.45 -12.95 11.57
CA HIS A 411 3.24 -13.31 12.74
C HIS A 411 2.39 -13.92 13.87
N LYS A 412 1.20 -13.36 14.14
CA LYS A 412 0.27 -13.90 15.14
C LYS A 412 -0.28 -15.26 14.71
N VAL A 413 -0.55 -15.42 13.42
CA VAL A 413 -0.99 -16.68 12.82
C VAL A 413 0.10 -17.76 12.93
N LYS A 414 1.35 -17.41 12.62
CA LYS A 414 2.51 -18.30 12.70
C LYS A 414 2.80 -18.73 14.14
N ILE A 415 2.83 -17.79 15.08
CA ILE A 415 2.99 -18.10 16.52
C ILE A 415 1.88 -19.05 16.99
N TYR A 416 0.63 -18.77 16.65
CA TYR A 416 -0.49 -19.63 17.04
C TYR A 416 -0.40 -21.02 16.39
N LYS A 417 0.06 -21.11 15.13
CA LYS A 417 0.32 -22.37 14.44
C LYS A 417 1.41 -23.21 15.12
N ASP A 418 2.50 -22.57 15.54
CA ASP A 418 3.67 -23.27 16.08
C ASP A 418 3.49 -23.64 17.57
N PHE A 419 2.78 -22.81 18.36
CA PHE A 419 2.69 -22.95 19.81
C PHE A 419 1.28 -23.21 20.35
N GLY A 420 0.22 -23.07 19.53
CA GLY A 420 -1.18 -23.23 19.97
C GLY A 420 -1.73 -22.08 20.82
N PHE A 421 -0.94 -21.03 21.06
CA PHE A 421 -1.35 -19.80 21.76
C PHE A 421 -0.58 -18.58 21.23
N TYR A 422 -1.13 -17.38 21.42
CA TYR A 422 -0.42 -16.11 21.19
C TYR A 422 -0.68 -15.12 22.33
N ASN A 423 0.23 -14.16 22.50
CA ASN A 423 0.09 -13.13 23.54
C ASN A 423 -0.61 -11.89 22.97
N ARG A 424 -1.67 -11.42 23.65
CA ARG A 424 -2.31 -10.13 23.39
C ARG A 424 -2.41 -9.36 24.71
N TYR A 425 -1.78 -8.19 24.79
CA TYR A 425 -1.75 -7.36 26.00
C TYR A 425 -1.30 -8.11 27.28
N GLY A 426 -0.37 -9.06 27.14
CA GLY A 426 0.15 -9.86 28.26
C GLY A 426 -0.65 -11.13 28.59
N GLU A 427 -1.83 -11.34 27.99
CA GLU A 427 -2.65 -12.53 28.18
C GLU A 427 -2.38 -13.59 27.10
N LYS A 428 -2.25 -14.86 27.52
CA LYS A 428 -2.14 -16.02 26.61
C LYS A 428 -3.52 -16.39 26.09
N LEU A 429 -3.74 -16.23 24.79
CA LEU A 429 -5.00 -16.58 24.12
C LEU A 429 -4.86 -17.88 23.34
N ASN A 430 -5.79 -18.80 23.58
CA ASN A 430 -5.85 -20.13 22.95
C ASN A 430 -6.71 -20.15 21.68
N SER A 431 -7.15 -19.00 21.16
CA SER A 431 -7.89 -18.90 19.90
C SER A 431 -7.63 -17.55 19.23
N LEU A 432 -7.43 -17.54 17.90
CA LEU A 432 -7.35 -16.32 17.09
C LEU A 432 -8.76 -15.77 16.83
N THR A 433 -9.38 -15.24 17.89
CA THR A 433 -10.68 -14.57 17.80
C THR A 433 -10.55 -13.07 18.03
N SER A 434 -11.29 -12.29 17.24
CA SER A 434 -11.39 -10.84 17.37
C SER A 434 -12.85 -10.42 17.35
N LYS A 435 -13.19 -9.41 18.15
CA LYS A 435 -14.51 -8.77 18.13
C LYS A 435 -14.38 -7.38 17.56
N ILE A 436 -15.26 -7.01 16.64
CA ILE A 436 -15.34 -5.67 16.05
C ILE A 436 -16.75 -5.14 16.27
N ARG A 437 -16.86 -3.86 16.59
CA ARG A 437 -18.12 -3.14 16.66
C ARG A 437 -18.19 -2.16 15.49
N SER A 438 -18.95 -2.48 14.44
CA SER A 438 -19.14 -1.58 13.30
C SER A 438 -20.48 -0.83 13.43
N PRO A 439 -20.61 0.42 12.96
CA PRO A 439 -21.90 1.06 12.82
C PRO A 439 -22.83 0.23 11.93
N VAL A 440 -24.13 0.42 12.09
CA VAL A 440 -25.11 -0.20 11.19
C VAL A 440 -25.06 0.47 9.81
N HIS A 441 -24.86 1.79 9.79
CA HIS A 441 -24.92 2.64 8.62
C HIS A 441 -23.97 3.84 8.77
N ASN A 442 -23.47 4.38 7.65
CA ASN A 442 -22.55 5.52 7.64
C ASN A 442 -23.18 6.90 7.93
N SER A 443 -24.50 6.98 8.14
CA SER A 443 -25.18 8.27 8.27
C SER A 443 -25.29 8.70 9.73
N ALA A 444 -25.32 10.00 9.94
CA ALA A 444 -25.44 10.61 11.27
C ALA A 444 -26.71 10.17 12.04
N TYR A 445 -27.73 9.65 11.36
CA TYR A 445 -28.89 9.05 12.00
C TYR A 445 -28.57 7.78 12.80
N PHE A 446 -27.56 7.01 12.38
CA PHE A 446 -27.22 5.70 12.97
C PHE A 446 -25.95 5.71 13.82
N THR A 447 -25.43 6.88 14.19
CA THR A 447 -24.17 7.01 14.95
C THR A 447 -24.17 6.23 16.27
N SER A 448 -25.36 6.00 16.86
CA SER A 448 -25.53 5.23 18.09
C SER A 448 -25.86 3.74 17.88
N ASN A 449 -26.04 3.30 16.64
CA ASN A 449 -26.42 1.94 16.28
C ASN A 449 -25.25 1.15 15.71
N TYR A 450 -24.97 -0.02 16.29
CA TYR A 450 -23.82 -0.82 15.92
C TYR A 450 -24.14 -2.33 15.84
N MET A 451 -23.29 -3.06 15.14
CA MET A 451 -23.29 -4.51 15.08
C MET A 451 -21.98 -5.04 15.67
N VAL A 452 -22.08 -6.11 16.46
CA VAL A 452 -20.92 -6.80 17.00
C VAL A 452 -20.63 -8.03 16.15
N TRP A 453 -19.43 -8.03 15.58
CA TRP A 453 -18.92 -9.08 14.71
C TRP A 453 -17.86 -9.88 15.46
N LYS A 454 -17.98 -11.20 15.41
CA LYS A 454 -16.97 -12.14 15.89
C LYS A 454 -16.24 -12.73 14.68
N ILE A 455 -14.94 -12.49 14.64
CA ILE A 455 -14.03 -13.02 13.62
C ILE A 455 -13.24 -14.16 14.25
N ARG A 456 -13.16 -15.28 13.54
CA ARG A 456 -12.33 -16.42 13.93
C ARG A 456 -11.42 -16.82 12.78
N VAL A 457 -10.14 -16.99 13.08
CA VAL A 457 -9.15 -17.51 12.12
C VAL A 457 -8.87 -18.96 12.45
N TYR A 458 -9.07 -19.83 11.46
CA TYR A 458 -8.77 -21.26 11.51
C TYR A 458 -7.39 -21.53 10.93
N ILE A 459 -6.59 -22.32 11.64
CA ILE A 459 -5.23 -22.69 11.19
C ILE A 459 -5.09 -24.18 10.88
N SER A 460 -6.07 -24.99 11.28
CA SER A 460 -6.04 -26.45 11.07
C SER A 460 -7.41 -26.99 10.64
N LEU A 461 -7.40 -28.06 9.84
CA LEU A 461 -8.63 -28.73 9.40
C LEU A 461 -9.43 -29.32 10.59
N ALA A 462 -8.74 -29.68 11.68
CA ALA A 462 -9.37 -30.19 12.89
C ALA A 462 -10.19 -29.11 13.63
N GLU A 463 -9.74 -27.85 13.62
CA GLU A 463 -10.54 -26.72 14.14
C GLU A 463 -11.77 -26.46 13.29
N CYS A 464 -11.62 -26.46 11.97
CA CYS A 464 -12.74 -26.29 11.06
C CYS A 464 -13.80 -27.39 11.28
N SER A 465 -13.36 -28.65 11.36
CA SER A 465 -14.25 -29.79 11.56
C SER A 465 -14.98 -29.74 12.92
N ARG A 466 -14.33 -29.27 13.98
CA ARG A 466 -14.96 -29.10 15.31
C ARG A 466 -16.10 -28.08 15.30
N ASP A 467 -15.97 -27.03 14.51
CA ASP A 467 -16.98 -25.99 14.38
C ASP A 467 -18.02 -26.29 13.28
N GLY A 468 -17.93 -27.45 12.62
CA GLY A 468 -18.84 -27.84 11.53
C GLY A 468 -18.60 -27.09 10.22
N VAL A 469 -17.37 -26.58 10.04
CA VAL A 469 -16.96 -25.73 8.92
C VAL A 469 -16.07 -26.50 7.95
N THR A 470 -16.31 -26.37 6.65
CA THR A 470 -15.39 -26.86 5.62
C THR A 470 -14.43 -25.76 5.20
N CYS A 471 -13.14 -25.92 5.49
CA CYS A 471 -12.08 -24.96 5.10
C CYS A 471 -11.36 -25.46 3.84
N PRO A 472 -11.54 -24.82 2.67
CA PRO A 472 -10.88 -25.23 1.43
C PRO A 472 -9.38 -24.85 1.41
N THR A 473 -9.02 -23.76 2.08
CA THR A 473 -7.63 -23.30 2.25
C THR A 473 -7.34 -23.02 3.72
N LEU A 474 -6.06 -23.04 4.10
CA LEU A 474 -5.59 -22.71 5.44
C LEU A 474 -4.49 -21.63 5.33
N PRO A 475 -4.51 -20.58 6.17
CA PRO A 475 -5.55 -20.27 7.17
C PRO A 475 -6.93 -19.99 6.53
N ALA A 476 -8.02 -20.09 7.29
CA ALA A 476 -9.35 -19.68 6.85
C ALA A 476 -9.95 -18.69 7.84
N VAL A 477 -10.88 -17.83 7.41
CA VAL A 477 -11.52 -16.86 8.30
C VAL A 477 -13.03 -17.09 8.29
N SER A 478 -13.67 -17.09 9.46
CA SER A 478 -15.11 -16.94 9.55
C SER A 478 -15.49 -15.62 10.20
N LEU A 479 -16.61 -15.08 9.74
CA LEU A 479 -17.22 -13.87 10.25
C LEU A 479 -18.66 -14.17 10.66
N LYS A 480 -18.98 -13.94 11.93
CA LYS A 480 -20.30 -14.19 12.52
C LYS A 480 -20.81 -12.95 13.22
N VAL A 481 -22.09 -12.62 13.02
CA VAL A 481 -22.78 -11.60 13.81
C VAL A 481 -23.08 -12.19 15.19
N GLU A 482 -22.51 -11.61 16.23
CA GLU A 482 -22.68 -12.07 17.61
C GLU A 482 -23.87 -11.37 18.28
N GLU A 483 -23.96 -10.05 18.12
CA GLU A 483 -25.05 -9.23 18.67
C GLU A 483 -25.54 -8.23 17.61
N LYS A 484 -26.85 -8.22 17.38
CA LYS A 484 -27.54 -7.15 16.63
C LYS A 484 -28.07 -6.15 17.66
N ASN A 485 -27.91 -4.84 17.41
CA ASN A 485 -28.48 -3.84 18.31
C ASN A 485 -30.01 -4.06 18.42
N GLN A 486 -30.51 -4.15 19.65
CA GLN A 486 -31.92 -4.47 19.91
C GLN A 486 -32.86 -3.28 19.58
N ASP A 487 -32.30 -2.07 19.49
CA ASP A 487 -33.04 -0.83 19.22
C ASP A 487 -33.23 -0.52 17.73
N LEU A 488 -32.92 -1.46 16.82
CA LEU A 488 -33.19 -1.25 15.40
C LEU A 488 -34.72 -1.29 15.16
N PRO A 489 -35.32 -0.22 14.60
CA PRO A 489 -36.73 -0.26 14.19
C PRO A 489 -37.06 -1.50 13.37
N ARG A 490 -38.15 -2.20 13.72
CA ARG A 490 -38.60 -3.44 13.05
C ARG A 490 -38.75 -3.28 11.53
N GLU A 491 -39.10 -2.07 11.08
CA GLU A 491 -39.24 -1.70 9.67
C GLU A 491 -37.91 -1.74 8.88
N MET A 492 -36.77 -1.77 9.57
CA MET A 492 -35.43 -1.83 8.96
C MET A 492 -34.79 -3.22 9.04
N ALA A 493 -35.41 -4.16 9.75
CA ALA A 493 -34.89 -5.52 9.87
C ALA A 493 -34.85 -6.22 8.51
N GLY A 494 -33.65 -6.50 8.00
CA GLY A 494 -33.42 -7.20 6.73
C GLY A 494 -33.23 -6.31 5.50
N LYS A 495 -33.37 -4.98 5.62
CA LYS A 495 -33.14 -4.02 4.51
C LYS A 495 -31.69 -3.56 4.37
N ILE A 496 -30.89 -3.72 5.43
CA ILE A 496 -29.43 -3.50 5.39
C ILE A 496 -28.75 -4.85 5.40
N GLN A 497 -27.99 -5.12 4.35
CA GLN A 497 -27.13 -6.28 4.23
C GLN A 497 -25.66 -5.84 4.27
N TYR A 498 -24.76 -6.83 4.31
CA TYR A 498 -23.32 -6.58 4.35
C TYR A 498 -22.65 -7.42 3.28
N SER A 499 -21.80 -6.76 2.50
CA SER A 499 -20.81 -7.35 1.61
C SER A 499 -19.46 -7.33 2.30
N ASN A 500 -19.10 -8.41 2.98
CA ASN A 500 -17.80 -8.46 3.63
C ASN A 500 -16.70 -8.80 2.61
N SER A 501 -15.45 -8.44 2.89
CA SER A 501 -14.31 -8.79 2.04
C SER A 501 -13.07 -9.07 2.87
N LEU A 502 -12.24 -10.02 2.42
CA LEU A 502 -10.90 -10.24 2.94
C LEU A 502 -9.89 -9.62 1.98
N ILE A 503 -8.87 -8.96 2.52
CA ILE A 503 -7.88 -8.22 1.76
C ILE A 503 -6.51 -8.63 2.26
N VAL A 504 -5.59 -8.90 1.34
CA VAL A 504 -4.20 -9.25 1.65
C VAL A 504 -3.34 -8.01 1.47
N LEU A 505 -2.46 -7.76 2.43
CA LEU A 505 -1.46 -6.71 2.40
C LEU A 505 -0.07 -7.33 2.42
N CYS A 506 0.80 -6.80 1.58
CA CYS A 506 2.20 -7.16 1.45
C CYS A 506 3.05 -5.92 1.69
N GLU A 507 3.86 -5.93 2.75
CA GLU A 507 4.73 -4.78 3.12
C GLU A 507 4.01 -3.41 3.18
N GLY A 508 2.71 -3.42 3.46
CA GLY A 508 1.87 -2.22 3.50
C GLY A 508 1.18 -1.85 2.18
N ALA A 509 1.53 -2.48 1.06
CA ALA A 509 0.83 -2.37 -0.21
C ALA A 509 -0.31 -3.41 -0.32
N TYR A 510 -1.43 -3.01 -0.90
CA TYR A 510 -2.59 -3.88 -1.08
C TYR A 510 -2.42 -4.76 -2.32
N VAL A 511 -2.42 -6.07 -2.10
CA VAL A 511 -2.28 -7.12 -3.12
C VAL A 511 -3.51 -8.01 -2.98
N MET A 512 -4.65 -7.53 -3.48
CA MET A 512 -5.96 -8.03 -3.07
C MET A 512 -6.40 -9.24 -3.91
N ASP A 513 -7.00 -10.23 -3.25
CA ASP A 513 -8.03 -11.10 -3.83
C ASP A 513 -9.34 -10.78 -3.09
N VAL A 514 -10.37 -10.36 -3.82
CA VAL A 514 -11.65 -9.93 -3.23
C VAL A 514 -12.61 -11.11 -3.21
N HIS A 515 -12.84 -11.71 -2.05
CA HIS A 515 -14.03 -12.53 -1.85
C HIS A 515 -15.13 -11.66 -1.25
N GLN A 516 -16.17 -11.33 -2.03
CA GLN A 516 -17.38 -10.66 -1.54
C GLN A 516 -18.34 -11.70 -0.92
N PHE A 517 -18.96 -11.35 0.22
CA PHE A 517 -19.92 -12.22 0.91
C PHE A 517 -21.29 -11.57 1.02
N SER A 518 -22.33 -12.17 0.46
CA SER A 518 -23.72 -11.79 0.74
C SER A 518 -24.25 -12.52 1.98
N ASN A 519 -24.72 -11.78 2.97
CA ASN A 519 -25.19 -12.37 4.22
C ASN A 519 -26.51 -13.12 4.03
N GLY A 520 -26.48 -14.45 4.09
CA GLY A 520 -27.65 -15.31 4.21
C GLY A 520 -27.63 -16.08 5.52
N ASN A 521 -28.03 -15.47 6.64
CA ASN A 521 -28.31 -16.04 7.98
C ASN A 521 -27.37 -17.12 8.60
N GLY A 522 -26.32 -17.56 7.90
CA GLY A 522 -25.35 -18.58 8.31
C GLY A 522 -23.99 -18.00 8.66
N GLU A 523 -23.09 -18.86 9.12
CA GLU A 523 -21.68 -18.50 9.28
C GLU A 523 -21.08 -18.23 7.89
N ASN A 524 -20.58 -17.03 7.67
CA ASN A 524 -19.93 -16.69 6.41
C ASN A 524 -18.46 -17.11 6.50
N PHE A 525 -18.03 -17.94 5.55
CA PHE A 525 -16.68 -18.49 5.48
C PHE A 525 -15.89 -17.81 4.38
N VAL A 526 -14.60 -17.62 4.65
CA VAL A 526 -13.64 -16.94 3.79
C VAL A 526 -12.43 -17.86 3.60
N SER A 527 -12.15 -18.23 2.37
CA SER A 527 -10.88 -18.84 1.98
C SER A 527 -9.78 -17.79 1.98
N VAL A 528 -8.63 -18.11 2.56
CA VAL A 528 -7.42 -17.30 2.32
C VAL A 528 -6.81 -17.78 1.00
N PRO A 529 -6.59 -16.89 0.02
CA PRO A 529 -5.98 -17.26 -1.25
C PRO A 529 -4.57 -17.80 -1.05
N ARG A 530 -4.17 -18.82 -1.83
CA ARG A 530 -2.76 -19.25 -1.87
C ARG A 530 -1.95 -18.22 -2.64
N SER A 531 -0.61 -18.25 -2.50
CA SER A 531 0.28 -17.37 -3.27
C SER A 531 0.07 -17.47 -4.79
N ALA A 532 -0.33 -18.63 -5.30
CA ALA A 532 -0.66 -18.85 -6.71
C ALA A 532 -2.03 -18.28 -7.14
N ASP A 533 -2.93 -18.00 -6.19
CA ASP A 533 -4.26 -17.45 -6.45
C ASP A 533 -4.28 -15.91 -6.30
N GLN A 534 -3.16 -15.30 -5.89
CA GLN A 534 -3.03 -13.85 -5.76
C GLN A 534 -2.91 -13.19 -7.13
N VAL A 535 -3.64 -12.08 -7.32
CA VAL A 535 -3.61 -11.29 -8.56
C VAL A 535 -2.23 -10.71 -8.83
N TYR A 536 -1.49 -10.34 -7.79
CA TYR A 536 -0.08 -9.93 -7.89
C TYR A 536 0.77 -10.79 -6.95
N PRO A 537 1.96 -11.25 -7.38
CA PRO A 537 2.84 -12.03 -6.52
C PRO A 537 3.40 -11.13 -5.42
N CYS A 538 3.35 -11.63 -4.19
CA CYS A 538 4.04 -11.03 -3.07
C CYS A 538 5.36 -11.76 -2.87
N HIS A 539 6.46 -11.09 -3.20
CA HIS A 539 7.80 -11.66 -3.10
C HIS A 539 8.34 -11.71 -1.66
N SER A 540 7.69 -10.99 -0.74
CA SER A 540 8.00 -10.98 0.69
C SER A 540 7.22 -12.05 1.46
N ASP A 541 7.85 -12.68 2.45
CA ASP A 541 7.19 -13.58 3.40
C ASP A 541 6.29 -12.83 4.42
N GLN A 542 6.21 -11.50 4.33
CA GLN A 542 5.48 -10.64 5.27
C GLN A 542 4.07 -10.29 4.78
N PHE A 543 3.11 -11.15 5.12
CA PHE A 543 1.69 -10.93 4.82
C PHE A 543 0.92 -10.37 6.03
N SER A 544 -0.08 -9.54 5.77
CA SER A 544 -1.14 -9.30 6.74
C SER A 544 -2.50 -9.37 6.07
N TYR A 545 -3.50 -9.79 6.83
CA TYR A 545 -4.84 -10.00 6.31
C TYR A 545 -5.78 -9.03 7.01
N LYS A 546 -6.64 -8.39 6.22
CA LYS A 546 -7.58 -7.39 6.70
C LYS A 546 -8.99 -7.78 6.29
N VAL A 547 -9.87 -7.91 7.27
CA VAL A 547 -11.29 -8.16 7.05
C VAL A 547 -11.98 -6.81 7.01
N VAL A 548 -12.75 -6.56 5.95
CA VAL A 548 -13.54 -5.34 5.76
C VAL A 548 -15.02 -5.69 5.75
N ILE A 549 -15.81 -4.87 6.45
CA ILE A 549 -17.26 -4.99 6.55
C ILE A 549 -17.86 -3.79 5.81
N ARG A 550 -18.60 -4.05 4.73
CA ARG A 550 -19.22 -3.00 3.91
C ARG A 550 -20.74 -3.18 3.90
N PRO A 551 -21.53 -2.22 4.40
CA PRO A 551 -22.99 -2.29 4.30
C PRO A 551 -23.46 -2.02 2.86
N HIS A 552 -24.53 -2.69 2.46
CA HIS A 552 -25.30 -2.40 1.24
C HIS A 552 -26.80 -2.46 1.52
N TYR A 553 -27.59 -1.81 0.66
CA TYR A 553 -29.03 -1.61 0.89
C TYR A 553 -29.85 -2.47 -0.06
N VAL A 554 -30.80 -3.21 0.49
CA VAL A 554 -31.78 -3.97 -0.30
C VAL A 554 -33.05 -3.15 -0.40
N THR A 555 -33.41 -2.82 -1.63
CA THR A 555 -34.56 -1.96 -1.91
C THR A 555 -35.83 -2.73 -2.24
N ASP A 556 -35.77 -4.05 -2.42
CA ASP A 556 -36.87 -4.97 -2.74
C ASP A 556 -37.85 -5.20 -1.59
#